data_AF-A0A370TTT4-F1
#
_entry.id   AF-A0A370TTT4-F1
#
_cell.length_a   1.000
_cell.length_b   1.000
_cell.length_c   1.000
_cell.angle_alpha   90.00
_cell.angle_beta   90.00
_cell.angle_gamma   90.00
#
_symmetry.space_group_name_H-M   'P 1'
#
loop_
_entity.id
_entity.type
_entity.pdbx_description
1 polymer ?
#
loop_
_entity_poly.entity_id
_entity_poly.type
_entity_poly.pdbx_seq_one_letter_code
_entity_poly.pdbx_strand_id
1 'polypeptide(L)'
;MLTVLVVLSSVAGLISAIQQRIPGFNVIWFDHFDVPGLETSKWNIYTGAVFNGEQETYTTSASNCGHSGSETLLLAPRKDVST
;
A
#
# COMPACT_ATOMS: atom_id res chain seq x y z
N MET A 1 44.80 -22.10 0.31
CA MET A 1 43.70 -22.60 -0.54
C MET A 1 42.58 -21.58 -0.45
N LEU A 2 42.23 -20.96 -1.57
CA LEU A 2 41.36 -19.79 -1.67
C LEU A 2 39.87 -20.20 -1.58
N THR A 3 39.12 -19.51 -0.72
CA THR A 3 37.67 -19.69 -0.49
C THR A 3 36.86 -19.01 -1.61
N VAL A 4 35.79 -19.65 -2.10
CA VAL A 4 34.60 -18.94 -2.62
C VAL A 4 33.36 -19.75 -2.24
N LEU A 5 32.57 -19.23 -1.29
CA LEU A 5 31.21 -19.68 -1.04
C LEU A 5 30.29 -18.81 -1.91
N VAL A 6 29.66 -19.40 -2.92
CA VAL A 6 28.63 -18.72 -3.72
C VAL A 6 27.33 -18.80 -2.94
N VAL A 7 26.95 -17.71 -2.27
CA VAL A 7 25.61 -17.57 -1.69
C VAL A 7 24.66 -17.22 -2.83
N LEU A 8 23.85 -18.18 -3.26
CA LEU A 8 22.79 -17.98 -4.23
C LEU A 8 21.71 -17.09 -3.58
N SER A 9 21.73 -15.80 -3.87
CA SER A 9 20.71 -14.86 -3.42
C SER A 9 19.39 -15.24 -4.09
N SER A 10 18.40 -15.62 -3.31
CA SER A 10 17.03 -15.89 -3.75
C SER A 10 16.48 -14.67 -4.51
N VAL A 11 16.12 -14.86 -5.78
CA VAL A 11 15.30 -13.91 -6.54
C VAL A 11 13.88 -13.98 -5.97
N ALA A 12 13.66 -13.32 -4.83
CA ALA A 12 12.33 -13.15 -4.28
C ALA A 12 11.79 -11.81 -4.79
N GLY A 13 10.70 -11.85 -5.55
CA GLY A 13 9.85 -10.69 -5.81
C GLY A 13 10.08 -9.96 -7.13
N LEU A 14 9.89 -10.64 -8.27
CA LEU A 14 9.52 -9.98 -9.52
C LEU A 14 8.23 -10.60 -10.05
N ILE A 15 7.17 -10.51 -9.25
CA ILE A 15 5.82 -10.51 -9.81
C ILE A 15 5.20 -9.18 -9.41
N SER A 16 5.85 -8.08 -9.80
CA SER A 16 5.10 -6.84 -9.98
C SER A 16 4.05 -7.20 -11.02
N ALA A 17 2.78 -7.13 -10.65
CA ALA A 17 1.67 -7.64 -11.45
C ALA A 17 1.72 -7.00 -12.83
N ILE A 18 2.32 -7.68 -13.81
CA ILE A 18 2.33 -7.22 -15.18
C ILE A 18 0.86 -7.19 -15.57
N GLN A 19 0.31 -5.98 -15.67
CA GLN A 19 -1.10 -5.77 -15.93
C GLN A 19 -1.46 -6.53 -17.20
N GLN A 20 -2.14 -7.66 -17.05
CA GLN A 20 -2.42 -8.54 -18.18
C GLN A 20 -3.33 -7.76 -19.12
N ARG A 21 -2.81 -7.40 -20.29
CA ARG A 21 -3.59 -6.68 -21.29
C ARG A 21 -4.58 -7.66 -21.92
N ILE A 22 -5.83 -7.58 -21.49
CA ILE A 22 -6.94 -8.38 -22.05
C ILE A 22 -7.36 -7.73 -23.38
N PRO A 23 -7.34 -8.44 -24.52
CA PRO A 23 -7.79 -7.89 -25.79
C PRO A 23 -9.21 -7.31 -25.70
N GLY A 24 -9.40 -6.10 -26.23
CA GLY A 24 -10.68 -5.38 -26.18
C GLY A 24 -10.91 -4.55 -24.91
N PHE A 25 -10.04 -4.65 -23.90
CA PHE A 25 -10.13 -3.87 -22.67
C PHE A 25 -9.01 -2.83 -22.57
N ASN A 26 -9.36 -1.66 -22.04
CA ASN A 26 -8.42 -0.60 -21.70
C ASN A 26 -8.53 -0.27 -20.21
N VAL A 27 -7.39 -0.10 -19.57
CA VAL A 27 -7.30 0.41 -18.19
C VAL A 27 -7.43 1.91 -18.25
N ILE A 28 -8.43 2.48 -17.54
CA ILE A 28 -8.67 3.93 -17.49
C ILE A 28 -8.22 4.56 -16.18
N TRP A 29 -8.02 3.76 -15.13
CA TRP A 29 -7.51 4.20 -13.84
C TRP A 29 -6.89 3.01 -13.11
N PHE A 30 -5.77 3.25 -12.42
CA PHE A 30 -5.03 2.22 -11.72
C PHE A 30 -4.00 2.82 -10.73
N ASP A 31 -3.70 2.11 -9.64
CA ASP A 31 -2.60 2.42 -8.72
C ASP A 31 -1.87 1.15 -8.24
N HIS A 32 -0.54 1.13 -8.33
CA HIS A 32 0.30 -0.01 -7.92
C HIS A 32 0.64 0.07 -6.42
N PHE A 33 0.47 1.24 -5.80
CA PHE A 33 0.95 1.52 -4.45
C PHE A 33 2.46 1.27 -4.28
N ASP A 34 3.23 1.46 -5.34
CA ASP A 34 4.67 1.24 -5.44
C ASP A 34 5.52 2.46 -5.04
N VAL A 35 4.87 3.61 -4.83
CA VAL A 35 5.51 4.82 -4.31
C VAL A 35 5.48 4.88 -2.77
N PRO A 36 6.49 5.48 -2.10
CA PRO A 36 6.44 5.70 -0.66
C PRO A 36 5.35 6.71 -0.27
N GLY A 37 4.36 6.25 0.50
CA GLY A 37 3.25 7.09 0.96
C GLY A 37 2.16 7.28 -0.10
N LEU A 38 1.07 7.95 0.27
CA LEU A 38 -0.11 8.07 -0.60
C LEU A 38 0.13 9.03 -1.78
N GLU A 39 -0.11 8.57 -3.01
CA GLU A 39 -0.07 9.37 -4.24
C GLU A 39 -1.26 10.36 -4.27
N THR A 40 -1.04 11.59 -3.81
CA THR A 40 -2.09 12.62 -3.71
C THR A 40 -2.58 13.16 -5.05
N SER A 41 -1.92 12.81 -6.15
CA SER A 41 -2.43 13.07 -7.51
C SER A 41 -3.59 12.15 -7.89
N LYS A 42 -3.70 10.99 -7.23
CA LYS A 42 -4.75 9.97 -7.45
C LYS A 42 -5.77 9.91 -6.33
N TRP A 43 -5.35 10.21 -5.09
CA TRP A 43 -6.15 9.99 -3.90
C TRP A 43 -6.28 11.23 -3.02
N ASN A 44 -7.42 11.33 -2.34
CA ASN A 44 -7.64 12.27 -1.24
C ASN A 44 -7.89 11.48 0.06
N ILE A 45 -7.39 11.99 1.18
CA ILE A 45 -7.69 11.42 2.51
C ILE A 45 -8.91 12.13 3.08
N TYR A 46 -9.93 11.36 3.46
CA TYR A 46 -11.10 11.87 4.16
C TYR A 46 -10.83 11.93 5.67
N THR A 47 -11.07 13.09 6.28
CA THR A 47 -11.02 13.29 7.74
C THR A 47 -12.29 13.95 8.27
N GLY A 48 -13.40 13.80 7.54
CA GLY A 48 -14.65 14.48 7.81
C GLY A 48 -15.53 13.75 8.82
N ALA A 49 -16.82 14.08 8.80
CA ALA A 49 -17.83 13.51 9.67
C ALA A 49 -17.94 11.98 9.51
N VAL A 50 -18.19 11.30 10.63
CA VAL A 50 -18.49 9.87 10.67
C VAL A 50 -19.99 9.64 10.55
N PHE A 51 -20.38 8.52 9.93
CA PHE A 51 -21.78 8.13 9.76
C PHE A 51 -22.01 6.72 10.34
N ASN A 52 -23.24 6.23 10.40
CA ASN A 52 -23.56 4.85 10.79
C ASN A 52 -23.16 4.40 12.20
N GLY A 53 -22.94 5.32 13.15
CA GLY A 53 -22.56 4.97 14.52
C GLY A 53 -21.10 4.52 14.69
N GLU A 54 -20.26 4.84 13.70
CA GLU A 54 -18.80 4.74 13.74
C GLU A 54 -18.23 5.47 14.97
N GLN A 55 -17.19 4.89 15.59
CA GLN A 55 -16.53 5.42 16.80
C GLN A 55 -15.09 5.89 16.52
N GLU A 56 -14.58 5.62 15.33
CA GLU A 56 -13.25 6.01 14.90
C GLU A 56 -13.16 7.50 14.61
N THR A 57 -11.92 8.00 14.56
CA THR A 57 -11.60 9.30 13.99
C THR A 57 -10.69 9.08 12.81
N TYR A 58 -11.12 9.50 11.62
CA TYR A 58 -10.29 9.45 10.42
C TYR A 58 -9.16 10.49 10.50
N THR A 59 -7.93 10.08 10.22
CA THR A 59 -6.75 10.96 10.32
C THR A 59 -5.88 10.88 9.06
N THR A 60 -4.98 11.84 8.88
CA THR A 60 -3.93 11.82 7.84
C THR A 60 -2.67 11.07 8.28
N SER A 61 -2.70 10.35 9.40
CA SER A 61 -1.53 9.65 9.92
C SER A 61 -1.18 8.45 9.04
N ALA A 62 0.12 8.30 8.72
CA ALA A 62 0.65 7.12 8.05
C ALA A 62 0.42 5.82 8.83
N SER A 63 0.16 5.91 10.14
CA SER A 63 -0.21 4.77 10.99
C SER A 63 -1.64 4.27 10.77
N ASN A 64 -2.50 5.08 10.11
CA ASN A 64 -3.88 4.74 9.76
C ASN A 64 -4.05 4.50 8.26
N CYS A 65 -3.45 5.34 7.41
CA CYS A 65 -3.49 5.21 5.96
C CYS A 65 -2.08 5.46 5.41
N GLY A 66 -1.44 4.41 4.90
CA GLY A 66 -0.05 4.46 4.47
C GLY A 66 0.34 3.26 3.60
N HIS A 67 1.64 2.97 3.51
CA HIS A 67 2.14 1.82 2.75
C HIS A 67 2.78 0.81 3.69
N SER A 68 2.56 -0.49 3.44
CA SER A 68 3.20 -1.57 4.22
C SER A 68 4.66 -1.82 3.84
N GLY A 69 5.20 -1.13 2.84
CA GLY A 69 6.54 -1.35 2.28
C GLY A 69 6.62 -2.50 1.27
N SER A 70 5.49 -3.10 0.87
CA SER A 70 5.42 -4.16 -0.14
C SER A 70 4.32 -3.90 -1.16
N GLU A 71 4.32 -2.71 -1.75
CA GLU A 71 3.38 -2.33 -2.83
C GLU A 71 1.90 -2.50 -2.43
N THR A 72 1.60 -2.29 -1.15
CA THR A 72 0.26 -2.50 -0.59
C THR A 72 -0.17 -1.30 0.23
N LEU A 73 -1.37 -0.82 -0.03
CA LEU A 73 -2.05 0.17 0.79
C LEU A 73 -2.37 -0.43 2.16
N LEU A 74 -1.91 0.21 3.21
CA LEU A 74 -2.25 -0.09 4.60
C LEU A 74 -3.41 0.79 5.05
N LEU A 75 -4.53 0.17 5.41
CA LEU A 75 -5.63 0.79 6.16
C LEU A 75 -5.72 0.12 7.52
N ALA A 76 -5.28 0.81 8.57
CA ALA A 76 -5.13 0.24 9.89
C ALA A 76 -5.90 1.05 10.94
N PRO A 77 -7.02 0.51 11.47
CA PRO A 77 -7.64 1.05 12.67
C PRO A 77 -6.63 1.03 13.82
N ARG A 78 -6.59 2.11 14.59
CA ARG A 78 -5.78 2.22 15.79
C ARG A 78 -6.70 2.57 16.94
N LYS A 79 -6.69 1.75 17.97
CA LYS A 79 -7.24 2.15 19.26
C LYS A 79 -6.22 3.06 19.92
N ASP A 80 -6.63 4.26 20.28
CA ASP A 80 -5.82 5.12 21.12
C ASP A 80 -5.72 4.52 22.54
N VAL A 81 -4.82 5.06 23.35
CA VAL A 81 -4.69 4.67 24.77
C VAL A 81 -5.66 5.43 25.67
N SER A 82 -6.64 6.15 25.09
CA SER A 82 -7.72 6.78 25.85
C SER A 82 -8.58 5.67 26.47
N THR A 83 -8.68 5.69 27.80
CA THR A 83 -9.56 4.80 28.57
C THR A 83 -11.02 5.13 28.38
#